data_AF-A0A9D1NEH3-F1
#
_entry.id   AF-A0A9D1NEH3-F1
#
_cell.length_a   1.000
_cell.length_b   1.000
_cell.length_c   1.000
_cell.angle_alpha   90.00
_cell.angle_beta   90.00
_cell.angle_gamma   90.00
#
_symmetry.space_group_name_H-M   'P 1'
#
loop_
_entity.id
_entity.type
_entity.pdbx_description
1 polymer ?
#
loop_
_entity_poly.entity_id
_entity_poly.type
_entity_poly.pdbx_seq_one_letter_code
_entity_poly.pdbx_strand_id
1 'polypeptide(L)'
;MKRVDKSLIMKCPRCGEENFKTQKKCSDCGLVFDRLNYVSNRAGKIAVVRREKENILRVTKWPKDAKKSKALLLCGFLGLVGAHNFYLGRYVKGFFSLIVTLVACVCIMLENVIDYASFYESFFFLPTGIMFLMWWVDFILIASNKYKIPVALDYEYPEENKKEKNKNKKENINKVKNNSKNSLEKENNLEKNQKNSEINLNNEINNNEKLNENNVINIEEFKNKEKKD
;
A
#
# COMPACT_ATOMS: atom_id res chain seq x y z
N MET A 1 -14.16 52.07 -18.34
CA MET A 1 -13.98 50.62 -18.11
C MET A 1 -13.79 50.38 -16.62
N LYS A 2 -14.68 49.62 -15.95
CA LYS A 2 -14.48 49.23 -14.55
C LYS A 2 -13.39 48.14 -14.51
N ARG A 3 -12.37 48.29 -13.68
CA ARG A 3 -11.36 47.24 -13.46
C ARG A 3 -12.05 46.08 -12.74
N VAL A 4 -11.93 44.88 -13.29
CA VAL A 4 -12.41 43.65 -12.64
C VAL A 4 -11.44 43.28 -11.52
N ASP A 5 -11.96 42.94 -10.34
CA ASP A 5 -11.14 42.49 -9.23
C ASP A 5 -10.45 41.16 -9.54
N LYS A 6 -9.12 41.14 -9.49
CA LYS A 6 -8.31 39.92 -9.71
C LYS A 6 -8.65 38.79 -8.72
N SER A 7 -9.25 39.11 -7.57
CA SER A 7 -9.68 38.13 -6.58
C SER A 7 -10.86 37.26 -7.07
N LEU A 8 -11.61 37.69 -8.09
CA LEU A 8 -12.75 36.96 -8.66
C LEU A 8 -12.35 36.04 -9.82
N ILE A 9 -11.08 36.06 -10.23
CA ILE A 9 -10.57 35.32 -11.37
C ILE A 9 -9.83 34.07 -10.88
N MET A 10 -9.98 32.97 -11.60
CA MET A 10 -9.22 31.73 -11.42
C MET A 10 -8.74 31.18 -12.76
N LYS A 11 -7.56 30.55 -12.78
CA LYS A 11 -7.03 29.91 -13.99
C LYS A 11 -7.54 28.49 -14.14
N CYS A 12 -7.99 28.14 -15.34
CA CYS A 12 -8.42 26.78 -15.65
C CYS A 12 -7.23 25.80 -15.55
N PRO A 13 -7.33 24.69 -14.80
CA PRO A 13 -6.24 23.74 -14.63
C PRO A 13 -5.97 22.86 -15.86
N ARG A 14 -6.84 22.92 -16.88
CA ARG A 14 -6.68 22.21 -18.16
C ARG A 14 -6.00 23.09 -19.21
N CYS A 15 -6.60 24.23 -19.57
CA CYS A 15 -6.10 25.09 -20.65
C CYS A 15 -5.37 26.36 -20.16
N GLY A 16 -5.53 26.76 -18.90
CA GLY A 16 -4.93 27.98 -18.35
C GLY A 16 -5.79 29.24 -18.49
N GLU A 17 -6.92 29.17 -19.20
CA GLU A 17 -7.84 30.30 -19.42
C GLU A 17 -8.33 30.93 -18.11
N GLU A 18 -8.45 32.25 -18.09
CA GLU A 18 -8.93 33.00 -16.94
C GLU A 18 -10.47 32.98 -16.90
N ASN A 19 -11.02 32.35 -15.87
CA ASN A 19 -12.46 32.19 -15.69
C ASN A 19 -12.90 32.88 -14.40
N PHE A 20 -14.14 33.33 -14.36
CA PHE A 20 -14.72 33.86 -13.12
C PHE A 20 -14.97 32.71 -12.14
N LYS A 21 -14.69 32.93 -10.85
CA LYS A 21 -14.94 31.94 -9.79
C LYS A 21 -16.40 31.49 -9.69
N THR A 22 -17.36 32.28 -10.19
CA THR A 22 -18.80 31.97 -10.21
C THR A 22 -19.22 31.08 -11.38
N GLN A 23 -18.38 30.95 -12.41
CA GLN A 23 -18.70 30.09 -13.56
C GLN A 23 -18.61 28.62 -13.16
N LYS A 24 -19.57 27.80 -13.61
CA LYS A 24 -19.59 26.35 -13.36
C LYS A 24 -18.69 25.56 -14.32
N LYS A 25 -18.40 26.11 -15.49
CA LYS A 25 -17.59 25.50 -16.54
C LYS A 25 -16.61 26.51 -17.15
N CYS A 26 -15.46 26.01 -17.61
CA CYS A 26 -14.51 26.80 -18.37
C CYS A 26 -15.13 27.24 -19.71
N SER A 27 -14.97 28.52 -20.06
CA SER A 27 -15.45 29.10 -21.32
C SER A 27 -14.78 28.50 -22.56
N ASP A 28 -13.49 28.19 -22.44
CA ASP A 28 -12.65 27.67 -23.53
C ASP A 28 -12.73 26.13 -23.63
N CYS A 29 -12.13 25.39 -22.69
CA CYS A 29 -12.05 23.93 -22.78
C CYS A 29 -13.27 23.15 -22.23
N GLY A 30 -14.34 23.83 -21.79
CA GLY A 30 -15.57 23.20 -21.30
C GLY A 30 -15.45 22.40 -19.99
N LEU A 31 -14.32 22.45 -19.29
CA LEU A 31 -14.12 21.73 -18.02
C LEU A 31 -15.12 22.19 -16.95
N VAL A 32 -15.93 21.27 -16.41
CA VAL A 32 -16.87 21.55 -15.31
C VAL A 32 -16.10 21.57 -13.98
N PHE A 33 -16.08 22.71 -13.29
CA PHE A 33 -15.25 22.89 -12.09
C PHE A 33 -15.69 22.02 -10.91
N ASP A 34 -16.99 21.71 -10.80
CA ASP A 34 -17.51 20.81 -9.76
C ASP A 34 -16.93 19.39 -9.87
N ARG A 35 -16.58 18.96 -11.09
CA ARG A 35 -15.97 17.65 -11.34
C ARG A 35 -14.54 17.54 -10.80
N LEU A 36 -13.88 18.64 -10.47
CA LEU A 36 -12.54 18.60 -9.86
C LEU A 36 -12.53 17.93 -8.47
N ASN A 37 -13.67 17.78 -7.81
CA ASN A 37 -13.75 17.04 -6.54
C ASN A 37 -13.64 15.51 -6.72
N TYR A 38 -13.76 15.02 -7.95
CA TYR A 38 -13.72 13.60 -8.32
C TYR A 38 -12.42 13.21 -9.05
N VAL A 39 -11.38 14.03 -8.94
CA VAL A 39 -10.07 13.70 -9.53
C VAL A 39 -9.32 12.68 -8.67
N SER A 40 -8.59 11.81 -9.35
CA SER A 40 -7.83 10.71 -8.77
C SER A 40 -6.41 10.73 -9.32
N ASN A 41 -5.40 10.61 -8.45
CA ASN A 41 -4.00 10.47 -8.86
C ASN A 41 -3.75 9.13 -9.56
N ARG A 42 -4.44 8.06 -9.15
CA ARG A 42 -4.40 6.75 -9.82
C ARG A 42 -4.87 6.85 -11.27
N ALA A 43 -6.01 7.49 -11.50
CA ALA A 43 -6.50 7.75 -12.86
C ALA A 43 -5.49 8.60 -13.65
N GLY A 44 -4.92 9.62 -12.99
CA GLY A 44 -3.85 10.45 -13.57
C GLY A 44 -2.64 9.66 -14.04
N LYS A 45 -2.15 8.70 -13.25
CA LYS A 45 -1.03 7.81 -13.63
C LYS A 45 -1.34 7.00 -14.88
N ILE A 46 -2.54 6.40 -14.93
CA ILE A 46 -2.98 5.60 -16.08
C ILE A 46 -3.04 6.47 -17.33
N ALA A 47 -3.64 7.66 -17.24
CA ALA A 47 -3.71 8.61 -18.35
C ALA A 47 -2.32 9.06 -18.84
N VAL A 48 -1.36 9.29 -17.93
CA VAL A 48 0.03 9.62 -18.29
C VAL A 48 0.68 8.48 -19.06
N VAL A 49 0.53 7.23 -18.61
CA VAL A 49 1.09 6.04 -19.29
C VAL A 49 0.45 5.83 -20.65
N ARG A 50 -0.87 6.02 -20.77
CA ARG A 50 -1.62 5.95 -22.04
C ARG A 50 -1.40 7.15 -22.98
N ARG A 51 -0.63 8.16 -22.55
CA ARG A 51 -0.35 9.39 -23.31
C ARG A 51 -1.60 10.23 -23.63
N GLU A 52 -2.65 10.11 -22.81
CA GLU A 52 -3.90 10.88 -22.95
C GLU A 52 -3.75 12.28 -22.35
N LYS A 53 -2.99 13.16 -23.03
CA LYS A 53 -2.63 14.49 -22.50
C LYS A 53 -3.83 15.36 -22.10
N GLU A 54 -4.94 15.24 -22.82
CA GLU A 54 -6.17 16.03 -22.60
C GLU A 54 -6.91 15.64 -21.31
N ASN A 55 -6.70 14.40 -20.84
CA ASN A 55 -7.30 13.89 -19.62
C ASN A 55 -6.47 14.20 -18.36
N ILE A 56 -5.24 14.68 -18.52
CA ILE A 56 -4.34 14.98 -17.40
C ILE A 56 -4.51 16.44 -16.99
N LEU A 57 -5.06 16.64 -15.79
CA LEU A 57 -5.16 17.92 -15.12
C LEU A 57 -3.97 18.08 -14.16
N ARG A 58 -3.40 19.29 -14.08
CA ARG A 58 -2.35 19.61 -13.11
C ARG A 58 -2.92 20.45 -11.99
N VAL A 59 -3.13 19.85 -10.82
CA VAL A 59 -3.73 20.51 -9.66
C VAL A 59 -2.72 20.63 -8.51
N THR A 60 -2.81 21.71 -7.74
CA THR A 60 -2.03 21.90 -6.50
C THR A 60 -2.72 21.27 -5.29
N LYS A 61 -4.04 21.12 -5.34
CA LYS A 61 -4.83 20.47 -4.29
C LYS A 61 -4.59 18.95 -4.31
N TRP A 62 -4.28 18.40 -3.14
CA TRP A 62 -4.04 16.97 -3.00
C TRP A 62 -5.33 16.16 -3.22
N PRO A 63 -5.32 15.15 -4.10
CA PRO A 63 -6.46 14.26 -4.30
C PRO A 63 -6.59 13.27 -3.13
N LYS A 64 -7.78 12.68 -2.95
CA LYS A 64 -8.08 11.81 -1.78
C LYS A 64 -7.23 10.55 -1.74
N ASP A 65 -6.74 10.09 -2.88
CA ASP A 65 -5.93 8.87 -3.02
C ASP A 65 -4.42 9.09 -2.82
N ALA A 66 -3.95 10.34 -2.90
CA ALA A 66 -2.54 10.69 -2.65
C ALA A 66 -2.38 11.41 -1.31
N LYS A 67 -1.56 10.85 -0.41
CA LYS A 67 -1.30 11.45 0.91
C LYS A 67 -0.02 12.30 0.85
N LYS A 68 -0.11 13.56 1.27
CA LYS A 68 1.03 14.48 1.37
C LYS A 68 2.18 13.89 2.19
N SER A 69 1.89 13.34 3.37
CA SER A 69 2.93 12.80 4.26
C SER A 69 3.71 11.66 3.62
N LYS A 70 3.07 10.80 2.82
CA LYS A 70 3.77 9.73 2.08
C LYS A 70 4.68 10.31 1.00
N ALA A 71 4.21 11.30 0.26
CA ALA A 71 5.03 11.96 -0.75
C ALA A 71 6.23 12.70 -0.12
N LEU A 72 6.03 13.37 1.01
CA LEU A 72 7.10 14.06 1.73
C LEU A 72 8.14 13.06 2.30
N LEU A 73 7.68 11.95 2.88
CA LEU A 73 8.56 10.89 3.38
C LEU A 73 9.36 10.23 2.26
N LEU A 74 8.71 9.92 1.13
CA LEU A 74 9.39 9.40 -0.06
C LEU A 74 10.39 10.42 -0.64
N CYS A 75 10.06 11.71 -0.60
CA CYS A 75 10.94 12.78 -1.05
C CYS A 75 12.13 12.97 -0.10
N GLY A 76 11.96 12.75 1.21
CA GLY A 76 13.05 12.86 2.19
C GLY A 76 14.05 11.70 2.06
N PHE A 77 13.56 10.45 2.10
CA PHE A 77 14.44 9.27 2.12
C PHE A 77 14.87 8.78 0.74
N LEU A 78 13.96 8.77 -0.24
CA LEU A 78 14.21 8.25 -1.60
C LEU A 78 14.11 9.37 -2.66
N GLY A 79 14.32 10.62 -2.24
CA GLY A 79 14.18 11.78 -3.11
C GLY A 79 15.25 11.89 -4.19
N LEU A 80 16.49 11.51 -3.87
CA LEU A 80 17.61 11.50 -4.83
C LEU A 80 17.32 10.51 -5.98
N VAL A 81 16.84 9.31 -5.64
CA VAL A 81 16.38 8.30 -6.62
C VAL A 81 15.15 8.79 -7.40
N GLY A 82 14.34 9.68 -6.81
CA GLY A 82 13.11 10.23 -7.40
C GLY A 82 11.86 9.41 -7.14
N ALA A 83 11.81 8.62 -6.07
CA ALA A 83 10.65 7.79 -5.75
C ALA A 83 9.35 8.60 -5.57
N HIS A 84 9.44 9.83 -5.05
CA HIS A 84 8.28 10.72 -4.92
C HIS A 84 7.69 11.12 -6.28
N ASN A 85 8.51 11.26 -7.32
CA ASN A 85 8.06 11.56 -8.68
C ASN A 85 7.26 10.38 -9.26
N PHE A 86 7.72 9.14 -9.06
CA PHE A 86 6.98 7.94 -9.45
C PHE A 86 5.68 7.78 -8.66
N TYR A 87 5.73 8.06 -7.35
CA TYR A 87 4.55 8.02 -6.49
C TYR A 87 3.47 9.01 -6.95
N LEU A 88 3.85 10.19 -7.45
CA LEU A 88 2.91 11.21 -7.93
C LEU A 88 2.54 11.08 -9.42
N GLY A 89 3.17 10.16 -10.17
CA GLY A 89 2.90 9.95 -11.60
C GLY A 89 3.67 10.87 -12.55
N ARG A 90 4.77 11.48 -12.09
CA ARG A 90 5.69 12.32 -12.90
C ARG A 90 6.86 11.48 -13.41
N TYR A 91 6.58 10.49 -14.25
CA TYR A 91 7.55 9.48 -14.69
C TYR A 91 8.81 10.05 -15.36
N VAL A 92 8.69 11.08 -16.20
CA VAL A 92 9.86 11.66 -16.90
C VAL A 92 10.88 12.22 -15.91
N LYS A 93 10.43 12.98 -14.90
CA LYS A 93 11.32 13.50 -13.86
C LYS A 93 11.92 12.39 -13.00
N GLY A 94 11.10 11.42 -12.61
CA GLY A 94 11.55 10.26 -11.82
C GLY A 94 12.58 9.41 -12.55
N PHE A 95 12.40 9.20 -13.85
CA PHE A 95 13.34 8.41 -14.66
C PHE A 95 14.67 9.14 -14.86
N PHE A 96 14.62 10.46 -15.08
CA PHE A 96 15.83 11.28 -15.13
C PHE A 96 16.63 11.21 -13.82
N SER A 97 15.98 11.39 -12.66
CA SER A 97 16.67 11.29 -11.37
C SER A 97 17.20 9.88 -11.08
N LEU A 98 16.46 8.85 -11.49
CA LEU A 98 16.88 7.45 -11.35
C LEU A 98 18.15 7.16 -12.15
N ILE A 99 18.20 7.57 -13.43
CA ILE A 99 19.38 7.37 -14.28
C ILE A 99 20.58 8.12 -13.71
N VAL A 100 20.42 9.40 -13.38
CA VAL A 100 21.54 10.21 -12.83
C VAL A 100 22.07 9.59 -11.54
N THR A 101 21.19 9.15 -10.64
CA THR A 101 21.59 8.47 -9.41
C THR A 101 22.31 7.15 -9.69
N LEU A 102 21.80 6.34 -10.62
CA LEU A 102 22.42 5.05 -10.97
C LEU A 102 23.81 5.23 -11.57
N VAL A 103 23.96 6.19 -12.49
CA VAL A 103 25.25 6.50 -13.11
C VAL A 103 26.23 7.04 -12.06
N ALA A 104 25.79 7.95 -11.17
CA ALA A 104 26.61 8.44 -10.07
C ALA A 104 27.07 7.29 -9.15
N CYS A 105 26.17 6.36 -8.78
CA CYS A 105 26.53 5.18 -8.00
C CYS A 105 27.57 4.30 -8.70
N VAL A 106 27.40 4.03 -10.00
CA VAL A 106 28.37 3.23 -10.78
C VAL A 106 29.73 3.93 -10.83
N CYS A 107 29.76 5.24 -11.05
CA CYS A 107 31.00 6.00 -11.06
C CYS A 107 31.72 6.00 -9.71
N ILE A 108 30.99 6.20 -8.60
CA ILE A 108 31.57 6.11 -7.24
C ILE A 108 32.15 4.71 -6.97
N MET A 109 31.50 3.65 -7.46
CA MET A 109 32.01 2.29 -7.31
C MET A 109 33.28 2.06 -8.15
N LEU A 110 33.34 2.62 -9.36
CA LEU A 110 34.50 2.51 -10.27
C LEU A 110 35.70 3.35 -9.84
N GLU A 111 35.50 4.46 -9.14
CA GLU A 111 36.57 5.30 -8.59
C GLU A 111 37.53 4.50 -7.69
N ASN A 112 37.01 3.51 -6.96
CA ASN A 112 37.83 2.63 -6.13
C ASN A 112 38.67 1.63 -6.93
N VAL A 113 38.42 1.48 -8.23
CA VAL A 113 39.05 0.47 -9.10
C VAL A 113 39.99 1.10 -10.12
N ILE A 114 39.66 2.30 -10.61
CA ILE A 114 40.37 2.93 -11.72
C ILE A 114 40.71 4.38 -11.33
N ASP A 115 41.99 4.73 -11.41
CA ASP A 115 42.58 6.02 -11.02
C ASP A 115 42.19 7.17 -12.00
N TYR A 116 40.90 7.33 -12.26
CA TYR A 116 40.28 8.32 -13.17
C TYR A 116 39.55 9.44 -12.41
N ALA A 117 39.95 9.72 -11.17
CA ALA A 117 39.28 10.70 -10.30
C ALA A 117 39.05 12.06 -10.98
N SER A 118 40.02 12.55 -11.74
CA SER A 118 39.99 13.88 -12.38
C SER A 118 38.98 14.00 -13.53
N PHE A 119 38.70 12.93 -14.28
CA PHE A 119 37.68 12.97 -15.33
C PHE A 119 36.26 12.97 -14.74
N TYR A 120 36.05 12.23 -13.64
CA TYR A 120 34.75 12.13 -12.98
C TYR A 120 34.30 13.46 -12.36
N GLU A 121 35.19 14.14 -11.64
CA GLU A 121 34.91 15.41 -10.97
C GLU A 121 34.36 16.47 -11.92
N SER A 122 34.86 16.52 -13.16
CA SER A 122 34.46 17.55 -14.12
C SER A 122 33.10 17.26 -14.79
N PHE A 123 32.85 16.01 -15.20
CA PHE A 123 31.67 15.68 -16.00
C PHE A 123 30.42 15.36 -15.18
N PHE A 124 30.57 14.75 -14.00
CA PHE A 124 29.42 14.25 -13.22
C PHE A 124 28.97 15.17 -12.10
N PHE A 125 29.81 16.12 -11.69
CA PHE A 125 29.44 17.09 -10.67
C PHE A 125 28.29 18.00 -11.11
N LEU A 126 28.29 18.45 -12.37
CA LEU A 126 27.25 19.33 -12.90
C LEU A 126 25.85 18.65 -12.96
N PRO A 127 25.68 17.45 -13.57
CA PRO A 127 24.39 16.74 -13.55
C PRO A 127 23.90 16.41 -12.13
N THR A 128 24.83 15.98 -11.26
CA THR A 128 24.50 15.65 -9.85
C THR A 128 24.05 16.89 -9.10
N GLY A 129 24.72 18.02 -9.26
CA GLY A 129 24.33 19.30 -8.69
C GLY A 129 22.94 19.76 -9.15
N ILE A 130 22.64 19.67 -10.46
CA ILE A 130 21.31 19.97 -11.00
C ILE A 130 20.24 19.05 -10.39
N MET A 131 20.54 17.76 -10.23
CA MET A 131 19.63 16.81 -9.59
C MET A 131 19.39 17.16 -8.12
N PHE A 132 20.42 17.59 -7.37
CA PHE A 132 20.27 18.04 -5.97
C PHE A 132 19.40 19.28 -5.86
N LEU A 133 19.57 20.25 -6.76
CA LEU A 133 18.72 21.44 -6.82
C LEU A 133 17.27 21.07 -7.16
N MET A 134 17.05 20.18 -8.13
CA MET A 134 15.71 19.69 -8.47
C MET A 134 15.04 18.98 -7.30
N TRP A 135 15.78 18.16 -6.56
CA TRP A 135 15.29 17.49 -5.35
C TRP A 135 14.89 18.48 -4.26
N TRP A 136 15.74 19.47 -3.97
CA TRP A 136 15.45 20.54 -3.01
C TRP A 136 14.20 21.35 -3.39
N VAL A 137 14.07 21.75 -4.66
CA VAL A 137 12.90 22.47 -5.16
C VAL A 137 11.63 21.62 -5.02
N ASP A 138 11.69 20.33 -5.38
CA ASP A 138 10.56 19.43 -5.23
C ASP A 138 10.16 19.27 -3.75
N PHE A 139 11.13 19.15 -2.84
CA PHE A 139 10.90 19.08 -1.39
C PHE A 139 10.18 20.32 -0.86
N ILE A 140 10.68 21.52 -1.20
CA ILE A 140 10.08 22.80 -0.79
C ILE A 140 8.66 22.94 -1.34
N LEU A 141 8.44 22.57 -2.60
CA LEU A 141 7.12 22.66 -3.24
C LEU A 141 6.11 21.68 -2.62
N ILE A 142 6.53 20.46 -2.26
CA ILE A 142 5.70 19.47 -1.55
C ILE A 142 5.37 20.00 -0.16
N ALA A 143 6.38 20.47 0.60
CA ALA A 143 6.20 21.04 1.93
C ALA A 143 5.21 22.23 1.90
N SER A 144 5.33 23.11 0.90
CA SER A 144 4.52 24.33 0.74
C SER A 144 3.13 24.11 0.12
N ASN A 145 2.71 22.88 -0.19
CA ASN A 145 1.46 22.59 -0.92
C ASN A 145 1.35 23.25 -2.30
N LYS A 146 2.49 23.62 -2.91
CA LYS A 146 2.55 24.24 -4.25
C LYS A 146 2.92 23.25 -5.34
N TYR A 147 3.13 21.98 -4.98
CA TYR A 147 3.48 20.92 -5.91
C TYR A 147 2.31 20.57 -6.85
N LYS A 148 2.52 20.66 -8.17
CA LYS A 148 1.48 20.37 -9.19
C LYS A 148 1.36 18.86 -9.46
N ILE A 149 0.33 18.19 -9.00
CA ILE A 149 0.17 16.74 -9.18
C ILE A 149 -0.62 16.47 -10.46
N PRO A 150 -0.17 15.55 -11.34
CA PRO A 150 -1.00 15.08 -12.45
C PRO A 150 -2.14 14.21 -11.88
N VAL A 151 -3.36 14.59 -12.21
CA VAL A 151 -4.59 13.88 -11.85
C VAL A 151 -5.47 13.76 -13.09
N ALA A 152 -6.35 12.77 -13.14
CA ALA A 152 -7.38 12.70 -14.17
C ALA A 152 -8.76 12.61 -13.51
N LEU A 153 -9.80 12.93 -14.27
CA LEU A 153 -11.17 12.68 -13.88
C LEU A 153 -11.38 11.16 -13.85
N ASP A 154 -11.87 10.66 -12.72
CA ASP A 154 -12.16 9.24 -12.56
C ASP A 154 -13.51 8.94 -13.22
N TYR A 155 -13.51 8.71 -14.54
CA TYR A 155 -14.72 8.33 -15.28
C TYR A 155 -15.23 6.94 -14.87
N GLU A 156 -14.35 6.10 -14.32
CA GLU A 156 -14.61 4.74 -13.84
C GLU A 156 -15.32 4.69 -12.47
N TYR A 157 -15.79 5.85 -11.99
CA TYR A 157 -16.53 5.98 -10.74
C TYR A 157 -18.02 6.32 -10.91
N PRO A 158 -18.83 5.54 -11.66
CA PRO A 158 -20.24 5.47 -11.33
C PRO A 158 -20.36 4.86 -9.93
N GLU A 159 -21.25 5.40 -9.09
CA GLU A 159 -21.45 4.94 -7.71
C GLU A 159 -21.72 3.43 -7.57
N GLU A 160 -22.12 2.78 -8.66
CA GLU A 160 -22.38 1.35 -8.78
C GLU A 160 -21.14 0.50 -8.49
N ASN A 161 -19.96 0.87 -8.99
CA ASN A 161 -18.70 0.15 -8.72
C ASN A 161 -18.29 0.24 -7.24
N LYS A 162 -18.69 1.30 -6.54
CA LYS A 162 -18.43 1.48 -5.10
C LYS A 162 -19.31 0.53 -4.28
N LYS A 163 -20.57 0.35 -4.68
CA LYS A 163 -21.49 -0.63 -4.09
C LYS A 163 -21.01 -2.05 -4.34
N GLU A 164 -20.59 -2.36 -5.56
CA GLU A 164 -20.10 -3.70 -5.92
C GLU A 164 -18.79 -4.05 -5.22
N LYS A 165 -17.83 -3.13 -5.17
CA LYS A 165 -16.56 -3.36 -4.45
C LYS A 165 -16.76 -3.51 -2.95
N ASN A 166 -17.72 -2.77 -2.37
CA ASN A 166 -18.12 -2.93 -0.97
C ASN A 166 -18.87 -4.26 -0.74
N LYS A 167 -19.69 -4.70 -1.70
CA LYS A 167 -20.36 -6.01 -1.68
C LYS A 167 -19.34 -7.15 -1.71
N ASN A 168 -18.41 -7.13 -2.66
CA ASN A 168 -17.35 -8.14 -2.78
C ASN A 168 -16.42 -8.14 -1.55
N LYS A 169 -16.11 -6.97 -0.98
CA LYS A 169 -15.34 -6.88 0.26
C LYS A 169 -16.10 -7.47 1.46
N LYS A 170 -17.40 -7.20 1.59
CA LYS A 170 -18.25 -7.81 2.64
C LYS A 170 -18.35 -9.32 2.45
N GLU A 171 -18.53 -9.80 1.22
CA GLU A 171 -18.56 -11.23 0.91
C GLU A 171 -17.24 -11.92 1.25
N ASN A 172 -16.09 -11.33 0.93
CA ASN A 172 -14.78 -11.88 1.29
C ASN A 172 -14.55 -11.90 2.81
N ILE A 173 -14.96 -10.86 3.54
CA ILE A 173 -14.88 -10.85 5.02
C ILE A 173 -15.76 -11.95 5.61
N ASN A 174 -16.96 -12.17 5.07
CA ASN A 174 -17.85 -13.23 5.54
C ASN A 174 -17.27 -14.63 5.24
N LYS A 175 -16.67 -14.84 4.07
CA LYS A 175 -15.96 -16.09 3.74
C LYS A 175 -14.82 -16.37 4.71
N VAL A 176 -13.99 -15.37 5.02
CA VAL A 176 -12.88 -15.51 5.98
C VAL A 176 -13.40 -15.80 7.39
N LYS A 177 -14.47 -15.12 7.85
CA LYS A 177 -15.08 -15.39 9.16
C LYS A 177 -15.67 -16.81 9.26
N ASN A 178 -16.32 -17.29 8.20
CA ASN A 178 -16.87 -18.64 8.17
C ASN A 178 -15.76 -19.69 8.19
N ASN A 179 -14.68 -19.48 7.42
CA ASN A 179 -13.53 -20.38 7.43
C ASN A 179 -12.85 -20.42 8.81
N SER A 180 -12.72 -19.27 9.48
CA SER A 180 -12.15 -19.19 10.83
C SER A 180 -13.03 -19.84 11.91
N LYS A 181 -14.36 -19.77 11.78
CA LYS A 181 -15.26 -20.50 12.69
C LYS A 181 -15.16 -22.01 12.48
N ASN A 182 -15.12 -22.46 11.23
CA ASN A 182 -14.98 -23.87 10.91
C ASN A 182 -13.62 -24.44 11.38
N SER A 183 -12.54 -23.65 11.33
CA SER A 183 -11.25 -24.09 11.87
C SER A 183 -11.28 -24.23 13.40
N LEU A 184 -11.87 -23.25 14.11
CA LEU A 184 -12.00 -23.30 15.58
C LEU A 184 -12.87 -24.47 16.04
N GLU A 185 -13.96 -24.75 15.32
CA GLU A 185 -14.84 -25.88 15.62
C GLU A 185 -14.15 -27.23 15.38
N LYS A 186 -13.31 -27.31 14.35
CA LYS A 186 -12.48 -28.50 14.08
C LYS A 186 -11.44 -28.75 15.17
N GLU A 187 -10.79 -27.70 15.67
CA GLU A 187 -9.84 -27.79 16.80
C GLU A 187 -10.55 -28.25 18.09
N ASN A 188 -11.70 -27.65 18.43
CA ASN A 188 -12.48 -28.04 19.60
C ASN A 188 -12.97 -29.51 19.53
N ASN A 189 -13.32 -29.99 18.34
CA ASN A 189 -13.72 -31.39 18.14
C ASN A 189 -12.53 -32.34 18.26
N LEU A 190 -11.33 -31.94 17.82
CA LEU A 190 -10.10 -32.71 18.02
C LEU A 190 -9.75 -32.83 19.52
N GLU A 191 -9.80 -31.73 20.27
CA GLU A 191 -9.52 -31.73 21.70
C GLU A 191 -10.52 -32.59 22.48
N LYS A 192 -11.82 -32.56 22.13
CA LYS A 192 -12.83 -33.44 22.73
C LYS A 192 -12.56 -34.91 22.45
N ASN A 193 -12.19 -35.24 21.22
CA ASN A 193 -11.87 -36.63 20.85
C ASN A 193 -10.62 -37.13 21.57
N GLN A 194 -9.59 -36.30 21.73
CA GLN A 194 -8.39 -36.63 22.50
C GLN A 194 -8.73 -36.87 23.98
N LYS A 195 -9.49 -35.98 24.63
CA LYS A 195 -9.92 -36.17 26.03
C LYS A 195 -10.75 -37.44 26.22
N ASN A 196 -11.66 -37.75 25.29
CA ASN A 196 -12.43 -38.99 25.35
C ASN A 196 -11.54 -40.24 25.19
N SER A 197 -10.51 -40.19 24.34
CA SER A 197 -9.56 -41.28 24.20
C SER A 197 -8.69 -41.49 25.46
N GLU A 198 -8.28 -40.42 26.14
CA GLU A 198 -7.56 -40.50 27.41
C GLU A 198 -8.43 -41.07 28.53
N ILE A 199 -9.71 -40.68 28.61
CA ILE A 199 -10.67 -41.23 29.58
C ILE A 199 -10.87 -42.73 29.35
N ASN A 200 -11.04 -43.16 28.10
CA ASN A 200 -11.20 -44.58 27.78
C ASN A 200 -9.96 -45.40 28.14
N LEU A 201 -8.75 -44.89 27.85
CA LEU A 201 -7.50 -45.55 28.19
C LEU A 201 -7.33 -45.68 29.72
N ASN A 202 -7.65 -44.64 30.48
CA ASN A 202 -7.58 -44.68 31.95
C ASN A 202 -8.60 -45.67 32.54
N ASN A 203 -9.78 -45.79 31.95
CA ASN A 203 -10.78 -46.79 32.37
C ASN A 203 -10.30 -48.23 32.08
N GLU A 204 -9.64 -48.48 30.96
CA GLU A 204 -9.04 -49.78 30.64
C GLU A 204 -7.91 -50.14 31.62
N ILE A 205 -7.04 -49.19 31.95
CA ILE A 205 -5.96 -49.37 32.94
C ILE A 205 -6.55 -49.73 34.31
N ASN A 206 -7.53 -48.95 34.80
CA ASN A 206 -8.18 -49.20 36.09
C ASN A 206 -8.89 -50.56 36.15
N ASN A 207 -9.49 -51.02 35.05
CA ASN A 207 -10.13 -52.33 34.99
C ASN A 207 -9.09 -53.47 35.02
N ASN A 208 -7.95 -53.31 34.36
CA ASN A 208 -6.86 -54.29 34.38
C ASN A 208 -6.18 -54.37 35.75
N GLU A 209 -6.03 -53.24 36.46
CA GLU A 209 -5.50 -53.22 37.83
C GLU A 209 -6.41 -53.99 38.80
N LYS A 210 -7.74 -53.77 38.73
CA LYS A 210 -8.72 -54.53 39.53
C LYS A 210 -8.70 -56.04 39.22
N LEU A 211 -8.50 -56.41 37.96
CA LEU A 211 -8.40 -57.82 37.56
C LEU A 211 -7.14 -58.47 38.16
N ASN A 212 -6.02 -57.74 38.17
CA ASN A 212 -4.78 -58.19 38.78
C ASN A 212 -4.89 -58.33 40.31
N GLU A 213 -5.52 -57.38 41.00
CA GLU A 213 -5.77 -57.48 42.45
C GLU A 213 -6.61 -58.71 42.80
N ASN A 214 -7.69 -58.98 42.05
CA ASN A 214 -8.52 -60.17 42.25
C ASN A 214 -7.76 -61.48 42.00
N ASN A 215 -6.86 -61.50 41.01
CA ASN A 215 -6.01 -62.66 40.74
C ASN A 215 -4.99 -62.91 41.86
N VAL A 216 -4.42 -61.85 42.46
CA VAL A 216 -3.49 -61.96 43.60
C VAL A 216 -4.22 -62.53 44.84
N ILE A 217 -5.42 -62.03 45.13
CA ILE A 217 -6.24 -62.53 46.26
C ILE A 217 -6.55 -64.03 46.10
N ASN A 218 -6.96 -64.47 44.90
CA ASN A 218 -7.22 -65.89 44.63
C ASN A 218 -5.97 -66.79 44.81
N ILE A 219 -4.78 -66.29 44.47
CA ILE A 219 -3.51 -67.02 44.67
C ILE A 219 -3.18 -67.16 46.17
N GLU A 220 -3.43 -66.13 46.98
CA GLU A 220 -3.20 -66.19 48.43
C GLU A 220 -4.18 -67.14 49.13
N GLU A 221 -5.45 -67.18 48.70
CA GLU A 221 -6.43 -68.15 49.22
C GLU A 221 -6.02 -69.61 48.92
N PHE A 222 -5.47 -69.87 47.73
CA PHE A 222 -4.97 -71.21 47.38
C PHE A 222 -3.79 -71.63 48.26
N LYS A 223 -2.82 -70.73 48.50
CA LYS A 223 -1.67 -71.02 49.38
C LYS A 223 -2.05 -71.28 50.84
N ASN A 224 -3.14 -70.68 51.32
CA ASN A 224 -3.63 -70.90 52.68
C ASN A 224 -4.39 -72.22 52.86
N LYS A 225 -4.92 -72.82 51.78
CA LYS A 225 -5.52 -74.16 51.82
C LYS A 225 -4.46 -75.27 51.91
N GLU A 226 -3.35 -75.16 51.19
CA GLU A 226 -2.26 -76.17 51.23
C GLU A 226 -1.53 -76.28 52.58
N LYS A 227 -1.64 -75.27 53.46
CA LYS A 227 -1.03 -75.32 54.80
C LYS A 227 -1.89 -75.99 55.88
N LYS A 228 -3.12 -76.42 55.55
CA LYS A 228 -4.06 -77.03 56.50
C LYS A 228 -4.27 -78.53 56.29
N ASP A 229 -3.63 -79.13 55.28
CA ASP A 229 -3.54 -80.57 55.05
C ASP A 229 -2.14 -81.07 55.46
#